data_AF-A0A9R0T8H6-F1
#
_entry.id   AF-A0A9R0T8H6-F1
#
_cell.length_a   1.000
_cell.length_b   1.000
_cell.length_c   1.000
_cell.angle_alpha   90.00
_cell.angle_beta   90.00
_cell.angle_gamma   90.00
#
_symmetry.space_group_name_H-M   'P 1'
#
loop_
_entity.id
_entity.type
_entity.pdbx_description
1 polymer ?
#
loop_
_entity_poly.entity_id
_entity_poly.type
_entity_poly.pdbx_seq_one_letter_code
_entity_poly.pdbx_strand_id
1 'polypeptide(L)'
;MIDTMLQPGESVTEDTTLDDDVVTEILLRLPSASVLRSRVVCKAWHRITTDPSFLAAHADRRPAELLVGSRGEPCFLDTIPLSLQLDDLTRRRSQLHCPKHCEIGALLGCCDGLLLFQKSRESLFRSDSR
;
A
#
# COMPACT_ATOMS: atom_id res chain seq x y z
N MET A 1 53.68 35.43 26.73
CA MET A 1 52.45 35.13 27.49
C MET A 1 51.40 34.73 26.45
N ILE A 2 51.51 33.48 26.00
CA ILE A 2 50.66 32.89 24.97
C ILE A 2 49.71 31.94 25.70
N ASP A 3 48.42 32.23 25.69
CA ASP A 3 47.37 31.26 26.00
C ASP A 3 46.06 31.76 25.38
N THR A 4 46.03 31.74 24.05
CA THR A 4 44.78 31.75 23.32
C THR A 4 44.27 30.32 23.35
N MET A 5 43.52 30.01 24.41
CA MET A 5 42.85 28.74 24.63
C MET A 5 41.94 28.42 23.43
N LEU A 6 42.44 27.46 22.66
CA LEU A 6 41.78 26.49 21.80
C LEU A 6 40.25 26.42 21.99
N GLN A 7 39.53 26.64 20.89
CA GLN A 7 38.08 26.51 20.79
C GLN A 7 37.60 25.11 21.22
N PRO A 8 36.37 25.01 21.75
CA PRO A 8 35.81 23.71 22.13
C PRO A 8 35.71 22.83 20.89
N GLY A 9 36.16 21.59 21.02
CA GLY A 9 35.91 20.55 20.03
C GLY A 9 34.41 20.35 19.89
N GLU A 10 33.82 21.03 18.90
CA GLU A 10 32.58 20.61 18.28
C GLU A 10 32.82 19.21 17.74
N SER A 11 32.36 18.20 18.48
CA SER A 11 32.12 16.89 17.92
C SER A 11 30.97 17.04 16.94
N VAL A 12 31.31 17.47 15.72
CA VAL A 12 30.46 17.30 14.54
C VAL A 12 30.40 15.80 14.32
N THR A 13 29.52 15.13 15.06
CA THR A 13 28.92 13.91 14.58
C THR A 13 28.03 14.35 13.43
N GLU A 14 28.64 14.51 12.25
CA GLU A 14 27.96 14.32 10.97
C GLU A 14 27.52 12.86 10.96
N ASP A 15 26.49 12.58 11.76
CA ASP A 15 25.68 11.40 11.62
C ASP A 15 25.16 11.49 10.20
N THR A 16 25.54 10.52 9.37
CA THR A 16 25.29 10.53 7.93
C THR A 16 23.82 10.18 7.71
N THR A 17 22.92 10.93 8.34
CA THR A 17 21.48 10.80 8.23
C THR A 17 21.11 11.36 6.88
N LEU A 18 20.81 10.46 5.95
CA LEU A 18 20.22 10.82 4.67
C LEU A 18 19.02 11.72 4.93
N ASP A 19 19.01 12.89 4.28
CA ASP A 19 17.95 13.88 4.45
C ASP A 19 16.57 13.27 4.18
N ASP A 20 15.58 13.64 5.00
CA ASP A 20 14.24 13.04 4.97
C ASP A 20 13.54 13.30 3.62
N ASP A 21 13.87 14.40 2.94
CA ASP A 21 13.36 14.70 1.59
C ASP A 21 13.91 13.72 0.55
N VAL A 22 15.19 13.37 0.64
CA VAL A 22 15.83 12.39 -0.24
C VAL A 22 15.27 10.99 0.01
N VAL A 23 15.10 10.61 1.28
CA VAL A 23 14.44 9.35 1.67
C VAL A 23 13.02 9.29 1.10
N THR A 24 12.27 10.39 1.21
CA THR A 24 10.91 10.50 0.71
C THR A 24 10.85 10.25 -0.80
N GLU A 25 11.71 10.90 -1.59
CA GLU A 25 11.75 10.69 -3.04
C GLU A 25 12.15 9.26 -3.45
N ILE A 26 13.05 8.62 -2.69
CA ILE A 26 13.39 7.21 -2.91
C ILE A 26 12.16 6.32 -2.65
N LEU A 27 11.52 6.50 -1.51
CA LEU A 27 10.35 5.71 -1.10
C LEU A 27 9.16 5.92 -2.05
N LEU A 28 8.97 7.12 -2.60
CA LEU A 28 7.93 7.42 -3.57
C LEU A 28 8.07 6.66 -4.90
N ARG A 29 9.28 6.19 -5.23
CA ARG A 29 9.54 5.39 -6.45
C ARG A 29 9.34 3.89 -6.23
N LEU A 30 9.15 3.45 -4.99
CA LEU A 30 9.00 2.04 -4.68
C LEU A 30 7.55 1.56 -4.88
N PRO A 31 7.35 0.30 -5.31
CA PRO A 31 6.04 -0.34 -5.27
C PRO A 31 5.46 -0.38 -3.86
N SER A 32 4.14 -0.39 -3.75
CA SER A 32 3.39 -0.40 -2.47
C SER A 32 3.89 -1.44 -1.47
N ALA A 33 4.11 -2.68 -1.91
CA ALA A 33 4.60 -3.76 -1.06
C ALA A 33 6.00 -3.50 -0.49
N SER A 34 6.85 -2.78 -1.23
CA SER A 34 8.19 -2.40 -0.76
C SER A 34 8.13 -1.24 0.23
N VAL A 35 7.24 -0.26 0.02
CA VAL A 35 6.96 0.83 0.97
C VAL A 35 6.45 0.28 2.31
N LEU A 36 5.53 -0.70 2.27
CA LEU A 36 5.02 -1.32 3.51
C LEU A 36 6.12 -2.06 4.28
N ARG A 37 7.05 -2.72 3.57
CA ARG A 37 8.21 -3.38 4.19
C ARG A 37 9.24 -2.37 4.71
N SER A 38 9.32 -1.17 4.15
CA SER A 38 10.29 -0.16 4.56
C SER A 38 9.95 0.46 5.93
N ARG A 39 8.68 0.40 6.35
CA ARG A 39 8.19 0.83 7.67
C ARG A 39 8.91 0.21 8.85
N VAL A 40 9.46 -0.99 8.70
CA VAL A 40 10.11 -1.70 9.82
C VAL A 40 11.62 -1.47 9.87
N VAL A 41 12.19 -0.72 8.92
CA VAL A 41 13.63 -0.44 8.86
C VAL A 41 14.06 0.47 10.00
N CYS A 42 13.39 1.62 10.16
CA CYS A 42 13.64 2.55 11.25
C CYS A 42 12.43 3.46 11.51
N LYS A 43 12.46 4.20 12.63
CA LYS A 43 11.37 5.12 13.02
C LYS A 43 11.16 6.27 12.02
N ALA A 44 12.24 6.78 11.42
CA ALA A 44 12.15 7.86 10.43
C ALA A 44 11.40 7.41 9.18
N TRP A 45 11.74 6.24 8.64
CA TRP A 45 11.08 5.66 7.48
C TRP A 45 9.62 5.29 7.76
N HIS A 46 9.34 4.76 8.96
CA HIS A 46 7.97 4.58 9.42
C HIS A 46 7.19 5.89 9.38
N ARG A 47 7.72 6.96 10.00
CA ARG A 47 7.09 8.28 10.05
C ARG A 47 6.76 8.80 8.65
N ILE A 48 7.74 8.81 7.73
CA ILE A 48 7.58 9.26 6.35
C ILE A 48 6.48 8.47 5.64
N THR A 49 6.54 7.13 5.67
CA THR A 49 5.59 6.29 4.92
C THR A 49 4.18 6.24 5.50
N THR A 50 3.98 6.74 6.72
CA THR A 50 2.65 6.90 7.34
C THR A 50 2.11 8.32 7.21
N ASP A 51 2.90 9.27 6.70
CA ASP A 51 2.48 10.64 6.54
C ASP A 51 1.40 10.77 5.45
N PRO A 52 0.29 11.50 5.68
CA PRO A 52 -0.78 11.65 4.70
C PRO A 52 -0.33 12.28 3.38
N SER A 53 0.62 13.22 3.41
CA SER A 53 1.14 13.86 2.19
C SER A 53 1.97 12.89 1.36
N PHE A 54 2.77 12.05 2.03
CA PHE A 54 3.49 10.96 1.38
C PHE A 54 2.52 9.95 0.75
N LEU A 55 1.45 9.56 1.45
CA LEU A 55 0.46 8.61 0.93
C LEU A 55 -0.27 9.15 -0.29
N ALA A 56 -0.65 10.44 -0.28
CA ALA A 56 -1.26 11.10 -1.43
C ALA A 56 -0.30 11.14 -2.63
N ALA A 57 0.93 11.61 -2.42
CA ALA A 57 1.95 11.65 -3.47
C ALA A 57 2.32 10.26 -4.00
N HIS A 58 2.33 9.24 -3.13
CA HIS A 58 2.55 7.85 -3.53
C HIS A 58 1.40 7.33 -4.39
N ALA A 59 0.15 7.63 -4.01
CA ALA A 59 -1.04 7.23 -4.75
C ALA A 59 -1.10 7.88 -6.14
N ASP A 60 -0.75 9.16 -6.27
CA ASP A 60 -0.74 9.88 -7.55
C ASP A 60 0.28 9.30 -8.54
N ARG A 61 1.40 8.73 -8.04
CA ARG A 61 2.42 8.07 -8.85
C ARG A 61 2.04 6.63 -9.23
N ARG A 62 0.98 6.06 -8.64
CA ARG A 62 0.54 4.71 -9.02
C ARG A 62 -0.21 4.75 -10.34
N PRO A 63 0.04 3.78 -11.24
CA PRO A 63 -0.81 3.61 -12.39
C PRO A 63 -2.24 3.33 -11.93
N ALA A 64 -3.22 3.92 -12.62
CA ALA A 64 -4.61 3.59 -12.37
C ALA A 64 -4.83 2.10 -12.66
N GLU A 65 -5.52 1.39 -11.78
CA GLU A 65 -5.79 -0.04 -11.92
C GLU A 65 -7.30 -0.29 -11.83
N LEU A 66 -7.82 -1.10 -12.73
CA LEU A 66 -9.18 -1.62 -12.69
C LEU A 66 -9.21 -2.91 -11.87
N LEU A 67 -10.07 -2.95 -10.86
CA LEU A 67 -10.36 -4.14 -10.08
C LEU A 67 -11.60 -4.83 -10.65
N VAL A 68 -11.44 -6.09 -11.07
CA VAL A 68 -12.53 -6.92 -11.60
C VAL A 68 -12.72 -8.12 -10.67
N GLY A 69 -13.87 -8.16 -9.99
CA GLY A 69 -14.27 -9.29 -9.15
C GLY A 69 -15.14 -10.27 -9.93
N SER A 70 -14.80 -11.56 -9.88
CA SER A 70 -15.67 -12.64 -10.34
C SER A 70 -16.41 -13.25 -9.15
N ARG A 71 -17.74 -13.37 -9.28
CA ARG A 71 -18.61 -14.06 -8.32
C ARG A 71 -18.64 -15.55 -8.66
N GLY A 72 -18.40 -16.41 -7.69
CA GLY A 72 -18.42 -17.87 -7.84
C GLY A 72 -17.52 -18.57 -6.84
N GLU A 73 -17.55 -19.91 -6.80
CA GLU A 73 -16.60 -20.69 -6.01
C GLU A 73 -15.62 -21.40 -6.95
N PRO A 74 -14.32 -21.04 -6.93
CA PRO A 74 -13.68 -20.00 -6.09
C PRO A 74 -13.88 -18.56 -6.61
N CYS A 75 -13.89 -17.59 -5.68
CA CYS A 75 -13.94 -16.17 -6.00
C CYS A 75 -12.56 -15.68 -6.48
N PHE A 76 -12.55 -14.80 -7.49
CA PHE A 76 -11.33 -14.20 -8.01
C PHE A 76 -11.41 -12.68 -8.02
N LEU A 77 -10.27 -12.04 -7.78
CA LEU A 77 -10.03 -10.62 -7.99
C LEU A 77 -8.91 -10.46 -9.01
N ASP A 78 -9.22 -9.81 -10.11
CA ASP A 78 -8.24 -9.44 -11.13
C ASP A 78 -7.92 -7.95 -11.02
N THR A 79 -6.64 -7.62 -11.01
CA THR A 79 -6.13 -6.25 -11.09
C THR A 79 -5.57 -6.05 -12.50
N ILE A 80 -6.13 -5.09 -13.22
CA ILE A 80 -5.79 -4.77 -14.61
C ILE A 80 -5.26 -3.33 -14.64
N PRO A 81 -3.97 -3.12 -14.94
CA PRO A 81 -3.44 -1.78 -15.13
C PRO A 81 -4.17 -1.07 -16.27
N LEU A 82 -4.63 0.17 -16.03
CA LEU A 82 -5.24 1.05 -17.04
C LEU A 82 -4.19 1.90 -17.78
N SER A 83 -2.92 1.52 -17.69
CA SER A 83 -1.81 2.16 -18.40
C SER A 83 -2.07 2.15 -19.92
N LEU A 84 -1.84 3.30 -20.57
CA LEU A 84 -1.83 3.44 -22.03
C LEU A 84 -0.60 2.81 -22.70
N GLN A 85 0.38 2.32 -21.92
CA GLN A 85 1.54 1.63 -22.45
C GLN A 85 1.27 0.13 -22.48
N LEU A 86 1.01 -0.33 -23.70
CA LEU A 86 0.51 -1.66 -24.10
C LEU A 86 1.46 -2.83 -23.80
N ASP A 87 2.67 -2.55 -23.31
CA ASP A 87 3.78 -3.51 -23.36
C ASP A 87 3.88 -4.43 -22.13
N ASP A 88 3.15 -4.14 -21.04
CA ASP A 88 3.21 -4.93 -19.79
C ASP A 88 1.82 -5.15 -19.16
N LEU A 89 0.88 -5.69 -19.94
CA LEU A 89 -0.43 -6.13 -19.45
C LEU A 89 -0.33 -7.42 -18.61
N THR A 90 0.46 -7.39 -17.54
CA THR A 90 0.50 -8.46 -16.55
C THR A 90 -0.73 -8.37 -15.64
N ARG A 91 -1.85 -8.91 -16.12
CA ARG A 91 -3.06 -9.15 -15.29
C ARG A 91 -2.64 -9.91 -14.04
N ARG A 92 -2.84 -9.30 -12.87
CA ARG A 92 -2.61 -9.98 -11.59
C ARG A 92 -3.92 -10.58 -11.11
N ARG A 93 -4.00 -11.91 -11.09
CA ARG A 93 -5.15 -12.64 -10.56
C ARG A 93 -4.87 -13.12 -9.15
N SER A 94 -5.72 -12.73 -8.23
CA SER A 94 -5.71 -13.18 -6.83
C SER A 94 -6.95 -13.99 -6.54
N GLN A 95 -6.79 -15.21 -6.02
CA GLN A 95 -7.90 -15.98 -5.50
C GLN A 95 -8.29 -15.44 -4.13
N LEU A 96 -9.57 -15.11 -3.95
CA LEU A 96 -10.11 -14.69 -2.67
C LEU A 96 -10.54 -15.93 -1.90
N HIS A 97 -9.98 -16.12 -0.71
CA HIS A 97 -10.42 -17.17 0.20
C HIS A 97 -11.59 -16.65 1.03
N CYS A 98 -12.78 -17.09 0.67
CA CYS A 98 -14.00 -16.81 1.41
C CYS A 98 -14.30 -17.95 2.38
N PRO A 99 -14.65 -17.69 3.65
CA PRO A 99 -15.21 -18.72 4.53
C PRO A 99 -16.44 -19.36 3.86
N LYS A 100 -16.68 -20.67 4.09
CA LYS A 100 -17.71 -21.51 3.42
C LYS A 100 -19.19 -21.04 3.52
N HIS A 101 -19.47 -19.87 4.09
CA HIS A 101 -20.79 -19.26 4.30
C HIS A 101 -20.74 -17.73 4.10
N CYS A 102 -19.84 -17.28 3.23
CA CYS A 102 -19.57 -15.87 3.00
C CYS A 102 -19.52 -15.60 1.50
N GLU A 103 -20.68 -15.31 0.92
CA GLU A 103 -20.72 -14.69 -0.40
C GLU A 103 -20.25 -13.23 -0.28
N ILE A 104 -19.18 -12.90 -1.00
CA ILE A 104 -18.72 -11.51 -1.14
C ILE A 104 -19.83 -10.71 -1.83
N GLY A 105 -20.40 -9.75 -1.11
CA GLY A 105 -21.43 -8.83 -1.61
C GLY A 105 -20.83 -7.68 -2.42
N ALA A 106 -21.35 -6.47 -2.26
CA ALA A 106 -20.83 -5.29 -2.95
C ALA A 106 -19.50 -4.83 -2.32
N LEU A 107 -18.58 -4.30 -3.14
CA LEU A 107 -17.42 -3.55 -2.65
C LEU A 107 -17.92 -2.22 -2.10
N LEU A 108 -17.66 -1.95 -0.82
CA LEU A 108 -18.07 -0.72 -0.13
C LEU A 108 -16.95 0.33 -0.12
N GLY A 109 -15.69 -0.08 -0.18
CA GLY A 109 -14.58 0.85 -0.18
C GLY A 109 -13.20 0.19 -0.25
N CYS A 110 -12.18 1.03 -0.43
CA CYS A 110 -10.77 0.64 -0.43
C CYS A 110 -9.95 1.60 0.44
N CYS A 111 -8.97 1.08 1.17
CA CYS A 111 -8.04 1.88 1.99
C CYS A 111 -6.72 1.13 2.12
N ASP A 112 -5.59 1.75 1.72
CA ASP A 112 -4.24 1.16 1.83
C ASP A 112 -4.08 -0.26 1.27
N GLY A 113 -4.85 -0.61 0.23
CA GLY A 113 -4.84 -1.96 -0.36
C GLY A 113 -5.73 -2.97 0.37
N LEU A 114 -6.43 -2.57 1.43
CA LEU A 114 -7.55 -3.29 2.02
C LEU A 114 -8.83 -2.98 1.26
N LEU A 115 -9.63 -4.01 1.01
CA LEU A 115 -10.91 -3.91 0.33
C LEU A 115 -12.02 -4.30 1.31
N LEU A 116 -12.98 -3.40 1.50
CA LEU A 116 -14.13 -3.63 2.36
C LEU A 116 -15.30 -4.12 1.51
N PHE A 117 -15.77 -5.34 1.78
CA PHE A 117 -16.94 -5.90 1.13
C PHE A 117 -18.12 -6.03 2.10
N GLN A 118 -19.31 -5.78 1.60
CA GLN A 118 -20.55 -6.13 2.29
C GLN A 118 -20.70 -7.66 2.25
N LYS A 119 -21.08 -8.28 3.36
CA LYS A 119 -21.51 -9.68 3.32
C LYS A 119 -22.87 -9.76 2.61
N SER A 120 -22.99 -10.58 1.57
CA SER A 120 -24.30 -10.91 1.01
C SER A 120 -25.10 -11.64 2.09
N ARG A 121 -26.27 -11.13 2.47
CA ARG A 121 -27.19 -11.88 3.32
C ARG A 121 -27.66 -13.06 2.47
N GLU A 122 -27.21 -14.27 2.81
CA GLU A 122 -27.84 -15.49 2.29
C GLU A 122 -29.34 -15.32 2.44
N SER A 123 -30.04 -15.17 1.32
CA SER A 123 -31.48 -15.18 1.37
C SER A 123 -31.86 -16.59 1.77
N LEU A 124 -32.36 -16.73 3.00
CA LEU A 124 -32.91 -17.93 3.60
C LEU A 124 -34.16 -18.44 2.87
N PHE A 125 -34.29 -18.19 1.56
CA PHE A 125 -35.23 -18.88 0.68
C PHE A 125 -34.66 -20.26 0.38
N ARG A 126 -34.60 -21.05 1.45
CA ARG A 126 -34.85 -22.48 1.42
C ARG A 126 -36.09 -22.64 0.54
N SER A 127 -35.89 -23.11 -0.68
CA SER A 127 -36.98 -23.47 -1.58
C SER A 127 -37.73 -24.62 -0.91
N ASP A 128 -38.74 -24.27 -0.11
CA ASP A 128 -39.70 -25.25 0.38
C ASP A 128 -40.48 -25.69 -0.85
N SER A 129 -40.00 -26.80 -1.40
CA SER A 129 -40.57 -27.47 -2.56
C SER A 129 -41.90 -28.05 -2.10
N ARG A 130 -43.00 -27.57 -2.68
CA ARG A 130 -44.30 -28.23 -2.59
C ARG A 130 -44.83 -28.44 -3.99
#